data_AF-A0A2G2KW54-F1
#
_entry.id   AF-A0A2G2KW54-F1
#
_cell.length_a   1.000
_cell.length_b   1.000
_cell.length_c   1.000
_cell.angle_alpha   90.00
_cell.angle_beta   90.00
_cell.angle_gamma   90.00
#
_symmetry.space_group_name_H-M   'P 1'
#
loop_
_entity.id
_entity.type
_entity.pdbx_description
1 polymer ?
#
loop_
_entity_poly.entity_id
_entity_poly.type
_entity_poly.pdbx_seq_one_letter_code
_entity_poly.pdbx_strand_id
1 'polypeptide(L)'
;MMNENNNNESQKTEQFGSPINMPVSGSYFPWLSIVFSLVCIYILASQLDFNFPFSSDIKSVIFHPTHLKGLLASLLLVFLLELFIFNRHQKINQSTLQRLSQQIEQTWKQKNKQQLRANTYSDHTSKLKSFISDKLIEYMDFDEKFIHFKGIASEVRHNGVISYDKINIALNRAIEQQRFLAIYEQKNEQDGESTIDENIQQTESSLHDYQSAKDAINYLWDLLDLSTAENMSLYIGNKLIEYEEGYFQTQLNASQHTDTSVTIGYQPTFYPLQALLMSLQLFTDSEETRHLLINGKINSTLFNQPFNFKNEQFLIHTNITSELLGNPNHIVLLLENLIKNAQFFSNKIRHKQKSDRIVININTTKIKVEKNSEDESESIENAISFSVYNRGNNIADEELDQIFKLGYTTRRKKDVHGRGLGLYFAKEIVKGYQGTIKAINIKNKTTTYKLILGLASGESFIYFVQSQKINERMVSCFVDSENSNDIIKNMEEKKLKNELKIEHDIPLKTIQIMNITSEKMFSIDEFDSKNKSIQIWVDNQSVENSLQLPEWEISLSAFKKKQIFTFKALDITGVRFDVNIPSVIE
;
A
#
# COMPACT_ATOMS: atom_id res chain seq x y z
N MET A 1 8.77 -14.59 52.86
CA MET A 1 8.43 -13.19 52.58
C MET A 1 7.86 -13.15 51.18
N MET A 2 6.57 -13.46 51.13
CA MET A 2 5.73 -13.59 49.96
C MET A 2 4.57 -12.63 50.18
N ASN A 3 4.00 -12.11 49.08
CA ASN A 3 2.75 -11.37 48.99
C ASN A 3 2.73 -9.98 49.64
N GLU A 4 3.07 -8.97 48.84
CA GLU A 4 2.42 -7.66 48.84
C GLU A 4 2.97 -6.90 47.62
N ASN A 5 2.26 -6.91 46.49
CA ASN A 5 2.33 -5.86 45.45
C ASN A 5 1.41 -6.06 44.22
N ASN A 6 0.63 -7.15 44.13
CA ASN A 6 -0.25 -7.39 42.98
C ASN A 6 -1.69 -6.83 43.09
N ASN A 7 -1.95 -5.85 43.96
CA ASN A 7 -3.32 -5.33 44.15
C ASN A 7 -3.59 -3.91 43.58
N ASN A 8 -2.66 -3.30 42.84
CA ASN A 8 -2.83 -1.90 42.38
C ASN A 8 -3.06 -1.70 40.87
N GLU A 9 -3.19 -2.75 40.06
CA GLU A 9 -3.45 -2.61 38.61
C GLU A 9 -4.92 -2.82 38.20
N SER A 10 -5.80 -3.24 39.11
CA SER A 10 -7.22 -3.52 38.79
C SER A 10 -8.21 -2.38 39.08
N GLN A 11 -7.74 -1.15 39.34
CA GLN A 11 -8.62 -0.01 39.64
C GLN A 11 -8.45 1.21 38.71
N LYS A 12 -7.80 1.06 37.55
CA LYS A 12 -7.59 2.18 36.59
C LYS A 12 -8.39 2.13 35.30
N THR A 13 -9.37 1.25 35.17
CA THR A 13 -10.20 1.10 33.97
C THR A 13 -11.68 1.46 34.19
N GLU A 14 -11.96 2.57 34.88
CA GLU A 14 -13.26 3.24 34.81
C GLU A 14 -13.07 4.77 34.86
N GLN A 15 -12.35 5.33 33.90
CA GLN A 15 -12.61 6.70 33.47
C GLN A 15 -13.24 6.63 32.09
N PHE A 16 -14.55 6.41 32.11
CA PHE A 16 -15.41 6.66 30.96
C PHE A 16 -15.08 8.02 30.37
N GLY A 17 -14.93 8.04 29.05
CA GLY A 17 -14.64 9.23 28.27
C GLY A 17 -15.53 10.39 28.69
N SER A 18 -14.91 11.57 28.68
CA SER A 18 -15.60 12.84 28.72
C SER A 18 -16.85 12.77 27.83
N PRO A 19 -18.03 13.19 28.35
CA PRO A 19 -19.22 13.22 27.53
C PRO A 19 -18.92 14.10 26.32
N ILE A 20 -19.10 13.52 25.15
CA ILE A 20 -19.07 14.21 23.86
C ILE A 20 -19.90 15.48 24.02
N ASN A 21 -19.25 16.64 24.14
CA ASN A 21 -19.89 17.95 24.10
C ASN A 21 -20.28 18.24 22.65
N MET A 22 -21.21 17.44 22.13
CA MET A 22 -21.99 17.87 20.99
C MET A 22 -23.11 18.78 21.49
N PRO A 23 -23.53 19.78 20.70
CA PRO A 23 -24.71 20.54 21.02
C PRO A 23 -25.86 19.55 21.02
N VAL A 24 -26.28 19.11 22.20
CA VAL A 24 -27.62 18.58 22.39
C VAL A 24 -28.50 19.67 21.81
N SER A 25 -29.08 19.43 20.63
CA SER A 25 -30.04 20.34 20.04
C SER A 25 -31.10 20.53 21.11
N GLY A 26 -31.09 21.70 21.75
CA GLY A 26 -31.92 21.96 22.91
C GLY A 26 -33.33 21.54 22.56
N SER A 27 -33.88 20.62 23.33
CA SER A 27 -35.24 20.12 23.15
C SER A 27 -36.15 21.31 22.92
N TYR A 28 -36.75 21.43 21.72
CA TYR A 28 -37.60 22.56 21.38
C TYR A 28 -38.78 22.58 22.35
N PHE A 29 -38.77 23.57 23.24
CA PHE A 29 -39.80 23.75 24.24
C PHE A 29 -40.76 24.85 23.77
N PRO A 30 -42.09 24.65 23.84
CA PRO A 30 -43.10 25.55 23.27
C PRO A 30 -43.29 26.81 24.14
N TRP A 31 -42.22 27.58 24.33
CA TRP A 31 -42.24 28.79 25.15
C TRP A 31 -43.20 29.84 24.61
N LEU A 32 -43.41 29.89 23.30
CA LEU A 32 -44.19 30.96 22.66
C LEU A 32 -45.69 30.71 22.87
N SER A 33 -46.17 29.47 22.75
CA SER A 33 -47.56 29.12 23.10
C SER A 33 -47.82 29.22 24.61
N ILE A 34 -46.86 28.86 25.47
CA ILE A 34 -47.01 29.01 26.93
C ILE A 34 -47.13 30.49 27.31
N VAL A 35 -46.24 31.35 26.80
CA VAL A 35 -46.31 32.80 27.08
C VAL A 35 -47.57 33.41 26.49
N PHE A 36 -47.94 33.05 25.25
CA PHE A 36 -49.13 33.59 24.61
C PHE A 36 -50.43 33.14 25.29
N SER A 37 -50.51 31.88 25.74
CA SER A 37 -51.65 31.37 26.50
C SER A 37 -51.75 32.02 27.88
N LEU A 38 -50.63 32.25 28.58
CA LEU A 38 -50.61 33.02 29.84
C LEU A 38 -51.10 34.45 29.65
N VAL A 39 -50.70 35.13 28.57
CA VAL A 39 -51.19 36.48 28.22
C VAL A 39 -52.70 36.45 27.91
N CYS A 40 -53.18 35.44 27.18
CA CYS A 40 -54.61 35.28 26.89
C CYS A 40 -55.43 34.99 28.16
N ILE A 41 -54.92 34.14 29.05
CA ILE A 41 -55.52 33.86 30.36
C ILE A 41 -55.55 35.13 31.21
N TYR A 42 -54.48 35.94 31.20
CA TYR A 42 -54.44 37.24 31.89
C TYR A 42 -55.50 38.21 31.36
N ILE A 43 -55.69 38.29 30.04
CA ILE A 43 -56.73 39.13 29.41
C ILE A 43 -58.14 38.63 29.76
N LEU A 44 -58.36 37.32 29.78
CA LEU A 44 -59.65 36.72 30.15
C LEU A 44 -59.94 36.83 31.66
N ALA A 45 -58.94 36.70 32.53
CA ALA A 45 -59.09 36.88 33.98
C ALA A 45 -59.42 38.33 34.35
N SER A 46 -58.93 39.30 33.58
CA SER A 46 -59.30 40.72 33.69
C SER A 46 -60.80 40.98 33.43
N GLN A 47 -61.50 40.05 32.76
CA GLN A 47 -62.94 40.10 32.53
C GLN A 47 -63.78 39.68 33.74
N LEU A 48 -63.23 38.87 34.66
CA LEU A 48 -63.93 38.25 35.78
C LEU A 48 -63.90 39.10 37.08
N ASP A 49 -63.66 40.41 36.98
CA ASP A 49 -63.67 41.37 38.10
C ASP A 49 -62.71 41.03 39.26
N PHE A 50 -61.50 40.55 38.93
CA PHE A 50 -60.36 40.76 39.82
C PHE A 50 -59.83 42.19 39.62
N ASN A 51 -59.65 42.96 40.70
CA ASN A 51 -59.18 44.35 40.70
C ASN A 51 -57.86 44.55 39.92
N PHE A 52 -57.96 44.74 38.60
CA PHE A 52 -56.84 45.01 37.71
C PHE A 52 -56.96 46.40 37.06
N PRO A 53 -55.83 47.10 36.84
CA PRO A 53 -55.78 48.55 36.60
C PRO A 53 -55.94 48.89 35.10
N PHE A 54 -56.98 48.36 34.45
CA PHE A 54 -57.33 48.79 33.09
C PHE A 54 -58.43 49.84 33.13
N SER A 55 -58.21 50.99 32.49
CA SER A 55 -59.20 52.07 32.39
C SER A 55 -60.46 51.58 31.67
N SER A 56 -61.62 52.14 32.04
CA SER A 56 -62.94 51.75 31.53
C SER A 56 -63.07 51.80 30.00
N ASP A 57 -62.33 52.71 29.36
CA ASP A 57 -62.37 52.91 27.91
C ASP A 57 -61.60 51.82 27.14
N ILE A 58 -60.60 51.21 27.75
CA ILE A 58 -59.83 50.11 27.15
C ILE A 58 -60.59 48.79 27.26
N LYS A 59 -61.36 48.60 28.34
CA LYS A 59 -62.20 47.41 28.52
C LYS A 59 -63.27 47.30 27.42
N SER A 60 -63.93 48.38 27.04
CA SER A 60 -65.00 48.35 26.02
C SER A 60 -64.50 47.99 24.61
N VAL A 61 -63.27 48.37 24.25
CA VAL A 61 -62.65 48.07 22.96
C VAL A 61 -62.13 46.63 22.89
N ILE A 62 -61.50 46.13 23.97
CA ILE A 62 -60.91 44.79 24.00
C ILE A 62 -61.98 43.69 24.11
N PHE A 63 -63.07 43.93 24.85
CA PHE A 63 -64.10 42.93 25.12
C PHE A 63 -65.25 42.89 24.09
N HIS A 64 -65.09 43.53 22.92
CA HIS A 64 -66.05 43.37 21.83
C HIS A 64 -66.01 41.92 21.30
N PRO A 65 -67.17 41.26 21.04
CA PRO A 65 -67.22 39.85 20.66
C PRO A 65 -66.46 39.49 19.36
N THR A 66 -66.16 40.47 18.51
CA THR A 66 -65.33 40.31 17.30
C THR A 66 -63.83 40.22 17.63
N HIS A 67 -63.34 41.01 18.59
CA HIS A 67 -61.94 41.01 19.01
C HIS A 67 -61.59 39.76 19.83
N LEU A 68 -62.52 39.25 20.63
CA LEU A 68 -62.35 38.00 21.37
C LEU A 68 -62.24 36.79 20.43
N LYS A 69 -63.06 36.73 19.37
CA LYS A 69 -62.91 35.72 18.30
C LYS A 69 -61.58 35.85 17.55
N GLY A 70 -61.11 37.08 17.32
CA GLY A 70 -59.81 37.35 16.72
C GLY A 70 -58.62 36.89 17.59
N LEU A 71 -58.70 37.07 18.90
CA LEU A 71 -57.69 36.60 19.86
C LEU A 71 -57.66 35.07 19.96
N LEU A 72 -58.81 34.41 19.90
CA LEU A 72 -58.87 32.95 19.87
C LEU A 72 -58.31 32.40 18.54
N ALA A 73 -58.60 33.06 17.42
CA ALA A 73 -58.03 32.71 16.13
C ALA A 73 -56.50 32.91 16.07
N SER A 74 -55.96 33.97 16.69
CA SER A 74 -54.51 34.18 16.75
C SER A 74 -53.81 33.17 17.66
N LEU A 75 -54.43 32.77 18.78
CA LEU A 75 -53.91 31.69 19.64
C LEU A 75 -53.84 30.36 18.88
N LEU A 76 -54.89 30.04 18.11
CA LEU A 76 -54.94 28.84 17.29
C LEU A 76 -53.84 28.87 16.21
N LEU A 77 -53.60 30.02 15.59
CA LEU A 77 -52.55 30.20 14.59
C LEU A 77 -51.15 30.02 15.19
N VAL A 78 -50.88 30.59 16.37
CA VAL A 78 -49.61 30.39 17.10
C VAL A 78 -49.40 28.92 17.43
N PHE A 79 -50.45 28.23 17.89
CA PHE A 79 -50.38 26.80 18.20
C PHE A 79 -50.10 25.94 16.96
N LEU A 80 -50.74 26.23 15.82
CA LEU A 80 -50.46 25.53 14.56
C LEU A 80 -49.04 25.76 14.06
N LEU A 81 -48.50 26.96 14.23
CA LEU A 81 -47.15 27.32 13.82
C LEU A 81 -46.11 26.57 14.67
N GLU A 82 -46.29 26.51 15.99
CA GLU A 82 -45.43 25.71 16.86
C GLU A 82 -45.52 24.21 16.57
N LEU A 83 -46.71 23.69 16.25
CA LEU A 83 -46.90 22.28 15.89
C LEU A 83 -46.13 21.94 14.60
N PHE A 84 -46.11 22.86 13.63
CA PHE A 84 -45.31 22.71 12.41
C PHE A 84 -43.80 22.74 12.69
N ILE A 85 -43.33 23.66 13.54
CA ILE A 85 -41.92 23.74 13.95
C ILE A 85 -41.50 22.46 14.69
N PHE A 86 -42.33 22.00 15.63
CA PHE A 86 -42.10 20.77 16.39
C PHE A 86 -41.98 19.55 15.47
N ASN A 87 -42.90 19.38 14.52
CA ASN A 87 -42.85 18.28 13.55
C ASN A 87 -41.57 18.31 12.69
N ARG A 88 -41.10 19.50 12.32
CA ARG A 88 -39.84 19.65 11.57
C ARG A 88 -38.63 19.26 12.41
N HIS A 89 -38.59 19.69 13.68
CA HIS A 89 -37.53 19.29 14.61
C HIS A 89 -37.55 17.79 14.92
N GLN A 90 -38.73 17.18 15.04
CA GLN A 90 -38.86 15.75 15.28
C GLN A 90 -38.27 14.92 14.13
N LYS A 91 -38.50 15.32 12.87
CA LYS A 91 -37.90 14.66 11.70
C LYS A 91 -36.38 14.77 11.70
N ILE A 92 -35.83 15.94 12.02
CA ILE A 92 -34.38 16.14 12.12
C ILE A 92 -33.81 15.26 13.23
N ASN A 93 -34.44 15.24 14.40
CA ASN A 93 -34.00 14.42 15.54
C ASN A 93 -34.08 12.91 15.24
N GLN A 94 -35.09 12.46 14.48
CA GLN A 94 -35.16 11.06 14.05
C GLN A 94 -33.98 10.71 13.12
N SER A 95 -33.63 11.59 12.18
CA SER A 95 -32.49 11.36 11.28
C SER A 95 -31.15 11.33 12.00
N THR A 96 -30.95 12.19 13.02
CA THR A 96 -29.72 12.19 13.83
C THR A 96 -29.65 10.95 14.72
N LEU A 97 -30.77 10.52 15.32
CA LEU A 97 -30.83 9.27 16.08
C LEU A 97 -30.53 8.04 15.21
N GLN A 98 -31.04 7.99 13.98
CA GLN A 98 -30.71 6.93 13.03
C GLN A 98 -29.22 6.90 12.71
N ARG A 99 -28.61 8.06 12.41
CA ARG A 99 -27.17 8.17 12.15
C ARG A 99 -26.33 7.72 13.35
N LEU A 100 -26.71 8.10 14.57
CA LEU A 100 -26.03 7.66 15.79
C LEU A 100 -26.16 6.15 16.00
N SER A 101 -27.36 5.58 15.77
CA SER A 101 -27.56 4.13 15.89
C SER A 101 -26.70 3.35 14.90
N GLN A 102 -26.54 3.86 13.67
CA GLN A 102 -25.66 3.25 12.66
C GLN A 102 -24.18 3.31 13.07
N GLN A 103 -23.73 4.44 13.63
CA GLN A 103 -22.36 4.56 14.15
C GLN A 103 -22.09 3.60 15.32
N ILE A 104 -23.06 3.44 16.22
CA ILE A 104 -22.98 2.47 17.33
C ILE A 104 -22.93 1.03 16.80
N GLU A 105 -23.75 0.70 15.79
CA GLU A 105 -23.74 -0.64 15.20
C GLU A 105 -22.41 -0.95 14.48
N GLN A 106 -21.87 0.04 13.74
CA GLN A 106 -20.58 -0.08 13.06
C GLN A 106 -19.44 -0.31 14.06
N THR A 107 -19.38 0.49 15.12
CA THR A 107 -18.38 0.34 16.19
C THR A 107 -18.53 -1.00 16.92
N TRP A 108 -19.76 -1.46 17.15
CA TRP A 108 -20.01 -2.77 17.77
C TRP A 108 -19.56 -3.94 16.88
N LYS A 109 -19.84 -3.88 15.56
CA LYS A 109 -19.35 -4.86 14.57
C LYS A 109 -17.83 -4.90 14.52
N GLN A 110 -17.16 -3.75 14.55
CA GLN A 110 -15.70 -3.66 14.57
C GLN A 110 -15.11 -4.22 15.88
N LYS A 111 -15.71 -3.90 17.03
CA LYS A 111 -15.33 -4.50 18.33
C LYS A 111 -15.46 -6.02 18.32
N ASN A 112 -16.56 -6.55 17.77
CA ASN A 112 -16.74 -7.99 17.63
C ASN A 112 -15.67 -8.59 16.70
N LYS A 113 -15.32 -7.95 15.57
CA LYS A 113 -14.21 -8.37 14.69
C LYS A 113 -12.88 -8.40 15.45
N GLN A 114 -12.59 -7.39 16.26
CA GLN A 114 -11.39 -7.35 17.10
C GLN A 114 -11.38 -8.45 18.18
N GLN A 115 -12.51 -8.72 18.82
CA GLN A 115 -12.61 -9.78 19.82
C GLN A 115 -12.48 -11.18 19.20
N LEU A 116 -13.04 -11.38 18.01
CA LEU A 116 -12.90 -12.62 17.25
C LEU A 116 -11.45 -12.84 16.81
N ARG A 117 -10.76 -11.77 16.39
CA ARG A 117 -9.31 -11.77 16.13
C ARG A 117 -8.54 -12.18 17.39
N ALA A 118 -8.78 -11.53 18.52
CA ALA A 118 -8.11 -11.84 19.80
C ALA A 118 -8.33 -13.29 20.24
N ASN A 119 -9.55 -13.82 20.10
CA ASN A 119 -9.86 -15.21 20.40
C ASN A 119 -9.16 -16.19 19.45
N THR A 120 -9.13 -15.89 18.15
CA THR A 120 -8.39 -16.71 17.16
C THR A 120 -6.89 -16.74 17.49
N TYR A 121 -6.32 -15.61 17.89
CA TYR A 121 -4.91 -15.54 18.32
C TYR A 121 -4.67 -16.25 19.66
N SER A 122 -5.63 -16.21 20.59
CA SER A 122 -5.60 -16.99 21.84
C SER A 122 -5.64 -18.49 21.58
N ASP A 123 -6.48 -18.95 20.65
CA ASP A 123 -6.55 -20.35 20.23
C ASP A 123 -5.30 -20.79 19.46
N HIS A 124 -4.69 -19.92 18.67
CA HIS A 124 -3.37 -20.18 18.10
C HIS A 124 -2.28 -20.24 19.17
N THR A 125 -2.38 -19.43 20.22
CA THR A 125 -1.46 -19.46 21.37
C THR A 125 -1.67 -20.69 22.24
N SER A 126 -2.89 -21.18 22.39
CA SER A 126 -3.21 -22.41 23.11
C SER A 126 -2.75 -23.65 22.33
N LYS A 127 -2.93 -23.66 21.00
CA LYS A 127 -2.35 -24.67 20.09
C LYS A 127 -0.83 -24.59 20.06
N LEU A 128 -0.24 -23.39 20.09
CA LEU A 128 1.20 -23.20 20.22
C LEU A 128 1.68 -23.70 21.58
N LYS A 129 0.96 -23.46 22.67
CA LYS A 129 1.30 -23.93 24.01
C LYS A 129 1.14 -25.45 24.13
N SER A 130 0.15 -26.04 23.47
CA SER A 130 0.01 -27.50 23.31
C SER A 130 1.14 -28.07 22.46
N PHE A 131 1.49 -27.42 21.35
CA PHE A 131 2.61 -27.82 20.48
C PHE A 131 3.96 -27.66 21.17
N ILE A 132 4.15 -26.58 21.93
CA ILE A 132 5.32 -26.32 22.77
C ILE A 132 5.34 -27.32 23.91
N SER A 133 4.22 -27.68 24.54
CA SER A 133 4.17 -28.72 25.59
C SER A 133 4.49 -30.10 25.02
N ASP A 134 3.90 -30.47 23.89
CA ASP A 134 4.06 -31.78 23.27
C ASP A 134 5.44 -31.94 22.60
N LYS A 135 5.99 -30.88 22.01
CA LYS A 135 7.36 -30.88 21.45
C LYS A 135 8.45 -30.46 22.42
N LEU A 136 8.19 -29.75 23.52
CA LEU A 136 9.21 -29.48 24.55
C LEU A 136 9.65 -30.78 25.19
N ILE A 137 8.75 -31.73 25.40
CA ILE A 137 9.13 -33.03 25.96
C ILE A 137 10.04 -33.80 24.99
N GLU A 138 9.88 -33.59 23.68
CA GLU A 138 10.75 -34.15 22.63
C GLU A 138 12.07 -33.35 22.42
N TYR A 139 12.08 -32.04 22.76
CA TYR A 139 13.24 -31.14 22.68
C TYR A 139 13.88 -30.81 24.04
N MET A 140 13.48 -31.48 25.13
CA MET A 140 14.10 -31.30 26.45
C MET A 140 15.53 -31.87 26.51
N ASP A 141 15.97 -32.57 25.46
CA ASP A 141 17.37 -32.94 25.22
C ASP A 141 18.17 -31.88 24.40
N PHE A 142 17.54 -30.81 23.90
CA PHE A 142 18.20 -29.77 23.09
C PHE A 142 18.62 -28.53 23.92
N ASP A 143 19.71 -28.75 24.66
CA ASP A 143 20.87 -27.87 24.93
C ASP A 143 20.66 -26.58 25.77
N GLU A 144 21.34 -26.51 26.94
CA GLU A 144 21.57 -25.31 27.78
C GLU A 144 22.02 -24.08 26.95
N LYS A 145 22.66 -24.31 25.79
CA LYS A 145 23.09 -23.26 24.86
C LYS A 145 21.95 -22.45 24.27
N PHE A 146 20.76 -23.00 24.06
CA PHE A 146 19.61 -22.24 23.55
C PHE A 146 19.09 -21.27 24.62
N ILE A 147 19.06 -21.69 25.88
CA ILE A 147 18.73 -20.83 27.03
C ILE A 147 19.83 -19.77 27.23
N HIS A 148 21.10 -20.15 27.13
CA HIS A 148 22.23 -19.22 27.22
C HIS A 148 22.21 -18.18 26.09
N PHE A 149 21.86 -18.59 24.86
CA PHE A 149 21.68 -17.68 23.71
C PHE A 149 20.49 -16.74 23.93
N LYS A 150 19.38 -17.23 24.50
CA LYS A 150 18.22 -16.40 24.85
C LYS A 150 18.55 -15.37 25.94
N GLY A 151 19.33 -15.76 26.95
CA GLY A 151 19.86 -14.86 27.97
C GLY A 151 20.77 -13.78 27.37
N ILE A 152 21.73 -14.18 26.52
CA ILE A 152 22.62 -13.24 25.81
C ILE A 152 21.80 -12.31 24.90
N ALA A 153 20.83 -12.82 24.14
CA ALA A 153 19.99 -11.99 23.27
C ALA A 153 19.16 -10.98 24.07
N SER A 154 18.65 -11.36 25.24
CA SER A 154 17.91 -10.45 26.13
C SER A 154 18.82 -9.38 26.74
N GLU A 155 20.05 -9.72 27.12
CA GLU A 155 21.04 -8.78 27.68
C GLU A 155 21.58 -7.83 26.60
N VAL A 156 21.87 -8.35 25.40
CA VAL A 156 22.21 -7.56 24.21
C VAL A 156 21.05 -6.64 23.83
N ARG A 157 19.80 -7.10 23.96
CA ARG A 157 18.62 -6.23 23.76
C ARG A 157 18.58 -5.12 24.80
N HIS A 158 18.75 -5.41 26.09
CA HIS A 158 18.72 -4.38 27.14
C HIS A 158 19.81 -3.31 26.94
N ASN A 159 21.06 -3.72 26.72
CA ASN A 159 22.16 -2.79 26.43
C ASN A 159 21.99 -2.10 25.06
N GLY A 160 21.36 -2.80 24.12
CA GLY A 160 20.97 -2.32 22.80
C GLY A 160 19.92 -1.21 22.87
N VAL A 161 18.85 -1.36 23.67
CA VAL A 161 17.83 -0.33 23.90
C VAL A 161 18.49 0.95 24.41
N ILE A 162 19.32 0.84 25.45
CA ILE A 162 19.97 2.00 26.07
C ILE A 162 20.90 2.71 25.08
N SER A 163 21.65 1.93 24.27
CA SER A 163 22.54 2.48 23.26
C SER A 163 21.75 3.13 22.12
N TYR A 164 20.68 2.48 21.66
CA TYR A 164 19.77 3.00 20.65
C TYR A 164 19.14 4.32 21.09
N ASP A 165 18.60 4.40 22.31
CA ASP A 165 18.01 5.63 22.84
C ASP A 165 19.04 6.76 22.91
N LYS A 166 20.26 6.48 23.39
CA LYS A 166 21.35 7.47 23.42
C LYS A 166 21.70 7.98 22.02
N ILE A 167 21.84 7.08 21.06
CA ILE A 167 22.19 7.44 19.68
C ILE A 167 21.03 8.23 19.03
N ASN A 168 19.78 7.79 19.22
CA ASN A 168 18.61 8.47 18.67
C ASN A 168 18.46 9.87 19.27
N ILE A 169 18.63 10.04 20.59
CA ILE A 169 18.66 11.35 21.24
C ILE A 169 19.79 12.23 20.69
N ALA A 170 21.00 11.67 20.52
CA ALA A 170 22.14 12.41 19.97
C ALA A 170 21.89 12.87 18.53
N LEU A 171 21.36 12.00 17.67
CA LEU A 171 21.02 12.31 16.29
C LEU A 171 19.89 13.33 16.20
N ASN A 172 18.85 13.22 17.03
CA ASN A 172 17.78 14.22 17.07
C ASN A 172 18.31 15.60 17.46
N ARG A 173 19.18 15.67 18.46
CA ARG A 173 19.86 16.93 18.84
C ARG A 173 20.70 17.48 17.71
N ALA A 174 21.47 16.64 17.01
CA ALA A 174 22.28 17.07 15.86
C ALA A 174 21.40 17.60 14.71
N ILE A 175 20.29 16.92 14.39
CA ILE A 175 19.33 17.36 13.37
C ILE A 175 18.68 18.69 13.75
N GLU A 176 18.27 18.86 15.00
CA GLU A 176 17.70 20.13 15.49
C GLU A 176 18.71 21.28 15.42
N GLN A 177 19.96 21.03 15.81
CA GLN A 177 21.05 22.00 15.71
C GLN A 177 21.30 22.42 14.25
N GLN A 178 21.39 21.46 13.33
CA GLN A 178 21.59 21.75 11.91
C GLN A 178 20.39 22.46 11.28
N ARG A 179 19.17 22.12 11.68
CA ARG A 179 17.96 22.86 11.26
C ARG A 179 17.98 24.31 11.73
N PHE A 180 18.40 24.54 12.98
CA PHE A 180 18.52 25.89 13.51
C PHE A 180 19.58 26.70 12.75
N LEU A 181 20.73 26.11 12.44
CA LEU A 181 21.78 26.73 11.64
C LEU A 181 21.27 27.08 10.23
N ALA A 182 20.59 26.16 9.55
CA ALA A 182 20.03 26.40 8.22
C ALA A 182 19.04 27.59 8.19
N ILE A 183 18.19 27.70 9.21
CA ILE A 183 17.24 28.83 9.35
C ILE A 183 17.98 30.16 9.62
N TYR A 184 19.07 30.12 10.39
CA TYR A 184 19.87 31.30 10.68
C TYR A 184 20.64 31.78 9.44
N GLU A 185 21.22 30.87 8.67
CA GLU A 185 21.96 31.16 7.44
C GLU A 185 21.03 31.71 6.35
N GLN A 186 19.84 31.13 6.15
CA GLN A 186 18.82 31.64 5.22
C GLN A 186 18.33 33.06 5.55
N LYS A 187 18.32 33.45 6.83
CA LYS A 187 17.95 34.81 7.23
C LYS A 187 19.04 35.83 6.92
N ASN A 188 20.30 35.45 7.08
CA ASN A 188 21.44 36.34 6.79
C ASN A 188 21.70 36.46 5.28
N GLU A 189 21.27 35.50 4.47
CA GLU A 189 21.32 35.53 3.01
C GLU A 189 20.53 36.70 2.41
N GLN A 190 19.46 37.15 3.08
CA GLN A 190 18.69 38.34 2.69
C GLN A 190 19.46 39.65 2.91
N ASP A 191 20.53 39.65 3.71
CA ASP A 191 21.37 40.82 4.03
C ASP A 191 22.67 40.92 3.20
N GLY A 192 22.87 40.03 2.20
CA GLY A 192 23.79 40.27 1.08
C GLY A 192 25.28 39.91 1.26
N GLU A 193 25.63 38.89 2.05
CA GLU A 193 27.02 38.39 2.17
C GLU A 193 27.29 37.16 1.27
N SER A 194 28.34 37.21 0.44
CA SER A 194 28.65 36.22 -0.61
C SER A 194 29.36 34.93 -0.13
N THR A 195 29.58 34.76 1.17
CA THR A 195 30.18 33.55 1.78
C THR A 195 29.13 32.54 2.27
N ILE A 196 27.85 32.82 2.03
CA ILE A 196 26.72 32.10 2.62
C ILE A 196 26.40 30.81 1.84
N ASP A 197 26.55 30.80 0.52
CA ASP A 197 26.21 29.66 -0.35
C ASP A 197 26.97 28.36 0.00
N GLU A 198 28.28 28.43 0.29
CA GLU A 198 29.08 27.25 0.63
C GLU A 198 28.74 26.69 2.02
N ASN A 199 28.40 27.56 2.98
CA ASN A 199 28.02 27.15 4.33
C ASN A 199 26.62 26.52 4.35
N ILE A 200 25.65 27.10 3.63
CA ILE A 200 24.30 26.53 3.49
C ILE A 200 24.37 25.14 2.85
N GLN A 201 25.17 24.98 1.79
CA GLN A 201 25.31 23.69 1.13
C GLN A 201 25.94 22.62 2.05
N GLN A 202 26.89 23.01 2.91
CA GLN A 202 27.46 22.12 3.93
C GLN A 202 26.47 21.79 5.05
N THR A 203 25.70 22.76 5.52
CA THR A 203 24.65 22.60 6.53
C THR A 203 23.55 21.66 6.03
N GLU A 204 23.07 21.84 4.79
CA GLU A 204 22.07 20.96 4.17
C GLU A 204 22.60 19.54 3.96
N SER A 205 23.85 19.39 3.50
CA SER A 205 24.48 18.07 3.36
C SER A 205 24.60 17.36 4.71
N SER A 206 25.06 18.07 5.74
CA SER A 206 25.22 17.50 7.09
C SER A 206 23.87 17.09 7.68
N LEU A 207 22.84 17.92 7.50
CA LEU A 207 21.47 17.63 7.92
C LEU A 207 20.95 16.35 7.23
N HIS A 208 21.23 16.18 5.94
CA HIS A 208 20.88 14.96 5.21
C HIS A 208 21.57 13.72 5.78
N ASP A 209 22.87 13.81 6.08
CA ASP A 209 23.65 12.70 6.63
C ASP A 209 23.12 12.26 8.00
N TYR A 210 22.80 13.20 8.88
CA TYR A 210 22.21 12.87 10.19
C TYR A 210 20.82 12.24 10.07
N GLN A 211 19.99 12.71 9.14
CA GLN A 211 18.69 12.09 8.88
C GLN A 211 18.84 10.66 8.33
N SER A 212 19.75 10.47 7.38
CA SER A 212 20.07 9.15 6.82
C SER A 212 20.57 8.18 7.91
N ALA A 213 21.47 8.65 8.78
CA ALA A 213 21.95 7.86 9.92
C ALA A 213 20.83 7.47 10.88
N LYS A 214 19.92 8.41 11.19
CA LYS A 214 18.75 8.13 12.04
C LYS A 214 17.84 7.07 11.44
N ASP A 215 17.52 7.18 10.15
CA ASP A 215 16.68 6.22 9.45
C ASP A 215 17.32 4.83 9.42
N ALA A 216 18.62 4.74 9.19
CA ALA A 216 19.37 3.48 9.22
C ALA A 216 19.34 2.82 10.61
N ILE A 217 19.46 3.60 11.67
CA ILE A 217 19.39 3.11 13.06
C ILE A 217 17.98 2.64 13.42
N ASN A 218 16.95 3.37 13.01
CA ASN A 218 15.56 2.94 13.19
C ASN A 218 15.28 1.62 12.45
N TYR A 219 15.75 1.50 11.20
CA TYR A 219 15.63 0.26 10.42
C TYR A 219 16.33 -0.92 11.12
N LEU A 220 17.56 -0.70 11.61
CA LEU A 220 18.31 -1.72 12.35
C LEU A 220 17.58 -2.16 13.62
N TRP A 221 17.00 -1.20 14.34
CA TRP A 221 16.22 -1.48 15.55
C TRP A 221 14.99 -2.32 15.25
N ASP A 222 14.22 -1.97 14.22
CA ASP A 222 13.05 -2.74 13.80
C ASP A 222 13.42 -4.17 13.38
N LEU A 223 14.56 -4.33 12.70
CA LEU A 223 15.10 -5.64 12.35
C LEU A 223 15.47 -6.43 13.60
N LEU A 224 16.14 -5.80 14.58
CA LEU A 224 16.49 -6.45 15.85
C LEU A 224 15.24 -6.89 16.62
N ASP A 225 14.22 -6.02 16.72
CA ASP A 225 12.96 -6.33 17.38
C ASP A 225 12.24 -7.50 16.68
N LEU A 226 12.19 -7.51 15.34
CA LEU A 226 11.63 -8.62 14.57
C LEU A 226 12.44 -9.92 14.78
N SER A 227 13.76 -9.84 14.81
CA SER A 227 14.64 -11.01 14.96
C SER A 227 14.60 -11.65 16.34
N THR A 228 14.22 -10.87 17.36
CA THR A 228 14.09 -11.33 18.76
C THR A 228 12.68 -11.80 19.11
N ALA A 229 11.70 -11.56 18.23
CA ALA A 229 10.33 -12.03 18.42
C ALA A 229 10.24 -13.56 18.29
N GLU A 230 9.67 -14.22 19.30
CA GLU A 230 9.41 -15.68 19.27
C GLU A 230 8.42 -16.07 18.16
N ASN A 231 7.46 -15.18 17.88
CA ASN A 231 6.52 -15.31 16.77
C ASN A 231 6.36 -13.95 16.06
N MET A 232 7.06 -13.80 14.94
CA MET A 232 7.10 -12.57 14.16
C MET A 232 5.72 -12.15 13.64
N SER A 233 4.91 -13.10 13.14
CA SER A 233 3.59 -12.77 12.62
C SER A 233 2.65 -12.27 13.73
N LEU A 234 2.70 -12.88 14.92
CA LEU A 234 1.93 -12.41 16.07
C LEU A 234 2.40 -11.02 16.54
N TYR A 235 3.70 -10.79 16.61
CA TYR A 235 4.26 -9.49 17.00
C TYR A 235 3.81 -8.37 16.05
N ILE A 236 3.95 -8.59 14.74
CA ILE A 236 3.49 -7.65 13.71
C ILE A 236 1.97 -7.43 13.82
N GLY A 237 1.20 -8.50 14.02
CA GLY A 237 -0.24 -8.42 14.21
C GLY A 237 -0.63 -7.53 15.40
N ASN A 238 0.05 -7.67 16.53
CA ASN A 238 -0.17 -6.82 17.71
C ASN A 238 0.21 -5.36 17.44
N LYS A 239 1.34 -5.11 16.77
CA LYS A 239 1.72 -3.77 16.35
C LYS A 239 0.70 -3.14 15.41
N LEU A 240 0.14 -3.90 14.47
CA LEU A 240 -0.92 -3.40 13.59
C LEU A 240 -2.18 -3.00 14.35
N ILE A 241 -2.52 -3.68 15.45
CA ILE A 241 -3.61 -3.27 16.33
C ILE A 241 -3.30 -1.91 16.98
N GLU A 242 -2.07 -1.70 17.46
CA GLU A 242 -1.64 -0.39 18.01
C GLU A 242 -1.73 0.72 16.94
N TYR A 243 -1.29 0.43 15.70
CA TYR A 243 -1.40 1.36 14.58
C TYR A 243 -2.86 1.64 14.21
N GLU A 244 -3.72 0.63 14.23
CA GLU A 244 -5.16 0.75 13.93
C GLU A 244 -5.84 1.66 14.96
N GLU A 245 -5.53 1.47 16.24
CA GLU A 245 -6.00 2.35 17.32
C GLU A 245 -5.54 3.79 17.12
N GLY A 246 -4.24 3.99 16.84
CA GLY A 246 -3.68 5.31 16.56
C GLY A 246 -4.34 5.99 15.35
N TYR A 247 -4.59 5.24 14.28
CA TYR A 247 -5.28 5.72 13.08
C TYR A 247 -6.69 6.22 13.41
N PHE A 248 -7.48 5.45 14.14
CA PHE A 248 -8.83 5.87 14.53
C PHE A 248 -8.80 7.06 15.50
N GLN A 249 -7.85 7.11 16.43
CA GLN A 249 -7.67 8.30 17.28
C GLN A 249 -7.40 9.55 16.43
N THR A 250 -6.51 9.46 15.44
CA THR A 250 -6.26 10.56 14.50
C THR A 250 -7.53 10.95 13.73
N GLN A 251 -8.29 9.99 13.21
CA GLN A 251 -9.50 10.25 12.44
C GLN A 251 -10.62 10.89 13.30
N LEU A 252 -10.78 10.45 14.55
CA LEU A 252 -11.72 11.05 15.50
C LEU A 252 -11.29 12.46 15.88
N ASN A 253 -10.00 12.67 16.18
CA ASN A 253 -9.44 13.96 16.58
C ASN A 253 -9.41 14.98 15.41
N ALA A 254 -9.32 14.51 14.16
CA ALA A 254 -9.39 15.35 12.97
C ALA A 254 -10.74 16.11 12.85
N SER A 255 -11.79 15.60 13.49
CA SER A 255 -13.08 16.29 13.58
C SER A 255 -13.18 17.32 14.71
N GLN A 256 -12.19 17.37 15.62
CA GLN A 256 -12.23 18.18 16.84
C GLN A 256 -11.28 19.38 16.86
N HIS A 257 -10.22 19.45 16.03
CA HIS A 257 -9.33 20.62 16.00
C HIS A 257 -8.73 20.92 14.61
N THR A 258 -8.88 22.18 14.17
CA THR A 258 -8.10 22.85 13.10
C THR A 258 -6.79 23.47 13.62
N ASP A 259 -6.35 23.15 14.84
CA ASP A 259 -5.24 23.84 15.48
C ASP A 259 -4.00 22.95 15.58
N THR A 260 -3.03 23.28 14.71
CA THR A 260 -1.59 23.25 14.94
C THR A 260 -1.13 22.72 16.30
N SER A 261 -0.97 21.40 16.39
CA SER A 261 0.04 20.76 17.22
C SER A 261 0.34 19.37 16.67
N VAL A 262 1.15 19.36 15.60
CA VAL A 262 1.86 18.17 15.13
C VAL A 262 2.78 17.72 16.26
N THR A 263 2.24 16.93 17.18
CA THR A 263 3.00 16.25 18.21
C THR A 263 3.56 14.98 17.59
N ILE A 264 4.81 15.10 17.12
CA ILE A 264 5.84 14.07 17.11
C ILE A 264 5.45 12.74 16.41
N GLY A 265 5.76 12.66 15.11
CA GLY A 265 6.52 11.55 14.53
C GLY A 265 5.85 10.19 14.29
N TYR A 266 4.61 9.95 14.74
CA TYR A 266 3.95 8.66 14.53
C TYR A 266 2.79 8.79 13.52
N GLN A 267 3.09 8.49 12.26
CA GLN A 267 2.04 8.26 11.26
C GLN A 267 1.72 6.76 11.25
N PRO A 268 0.47 6.35 11.56
CA PRO A 268 0.11 4.93 11.60
C PRO A 268 0.00 4.32 10.20
N THR A 269 0.04 5.15 9.15
CA THR A 269 -0.08 4.75 7.76
C THR A 269 1.10 5.24 6.93
N PHE A 270 1.37 4.55 5.81
CA PHE A 270 2.42 4.89 4.86
C PHE A 270 2.04 4.49 3.44
N TYR A 271 2.67 5.11 2.44
CA TYR A 271 2.46 4.75 1.03
C TYR A 271 3.33 3.55 0.63
N PRO A 272 2.80 2.56 -0.12
CA PRO A 272 3.59 1.44 -0.64
C PRO A 272 4.81 1.86 -1.46
N LEU A 273 4.68 2.93 -2.25
CA LEU A 273 5.77 3.47 -3.06
C LEU A 273 6.94 3.94 -2.20
N GLN A 274 6.70 4.48 -1.01
CA GLN A 274 7.75 4.87 -0.06
C GLN A 274 8.59 3.66 0.34
N ALA A 275 7.96 2.56 0.75
CA ALA A 275 8.66 1.34 1.15
C ALA A 275 9.42 0.71 -0.02
N LEU A 276 8.87 0.77 -1.24
CA LEU A 276 9.57 0.33 -2.44
C LEU A 276 10.83 1.16 -2.69
N LEU A 277 10.75 2.49 -2.66
CA LEU A 277 11.89 3.37 -2.88
C LEU A 277 12.98 3.18 -1.81
N MET A 278 12.59 3.04 -0.54
CA MET A 278 13.53 2.68 0.54
C MET A 278 14.23 1.34 0.28
N SER A 279 13.50 0.35 -0.25
CA SER A 279 14.09 -0.95 -0.62
C SER A 279 15.08 -0.82 -1.77
N LEU A 280 14.75 -0.01 -2.79
CA LEU A 280 15.57 0.15 -3.99
C LEU A 280 16.90 0.87 -3.70
N GLN A 281 16.93 1.79 -2.74
CA GLN A 281 18.19 2.45 -2.33
C GLN A 281 19.28 1.47 -1.90
N LEU A 282 18.91 0.28 -1.42
CA LEU A 282 19.87 -0.77 -1.04
C LEU A 282 20.52 -1.46 -2.25
N PHE A 283 19.97 -1.28 -3.46
CA PHE A 283 20.37 -2.01 -4.67
C PHE A 283 20.75 -1.11 -5.85
N THR A 284 20.30 0.14 -5.88
CA THR A 284 20.54 1.07 -6.98
C THR A 284 20.75 2.51 -6.50
N ASP A 285 21.85 3.13 -6.94
CA ASP A 285 22.15 4.56 -6.72
C ASP A 285 21.57 5.41 -7.85
N SER A 286 20.24 5.35 -8.04
CA SER A 286 19.60 6.21 -9.05
C SER A 286 19.20 7.55 -8.43
N GLU A 287 19.70 8.63 -9.01
CA GLU A 287 19.33 10.01 -8.64
C GLU A 287 17.82 10.22 -8.64
N GLU A 288 17.11 9.72 -9.65
CA GLU A 288 15.65 9.84 -9.77
C GLU A 288 14.93 9.22 -8.56
N THR A 289 15.30 8.00 -8.18
CA THR A 289 14.70 7.32 -7.01
C THR A 289 15.02 8.01 -5.69
N ARG A 290 16.25 8.56 -5.57
CA ARG A 290 16.72 9.27 -4.38
C ARG A 290 15.99 10.59 -4.22
N HIS A 291 15.88 11.38 -5.28
CA HIS A 291 15.15 12.64 -5.30
C HIS A 291 13.67 12.44 -4.96
N LEU A 292 13.03 11.43 -5.54
CA LEU A 292 11.63 11.14 -5.25
C LEU A 292 11.41 10.74 -3.78
N LEU A 293 12.31 9.94 -3.20
CA LEU A 293 12.22 9.56 -1.78
C LEU A 293 12.42 10.76 -0.86
N ILE A 294 13.43 11.60 -1.12
CA ILE A 294 13.71 12.80 -0.30
C ILE A 294 12.53 13.76 -0.36
N ASN A 295 12.06 14.08 -1.57
CA ASN A 295 10.93 14.99 -1.74
C ASN A 295 9.63 14.41 -1.16
N GLY A 296 9.42 13.10 -1.30
CA GLY A 296 8.26 12.43 -0.74
C GLY A 296 8.25 12.36 0.80
N LYS A 297 9.42 12.34 1.45
CA LYS A 297 9.51 12.50 2.92
C LYS A 297 9.06 13.89 3.39
N ILE A 298 9.24 14.92 2.55
CA ILE A 298 8.78 16.29 2.82
C ILE A 298 7.28 16.42 2.50
N ASN A 299 6.84 15.83 1.39
CA ASN A 299 5.45 15.84 0.96
C ASN A 299 4.98 14.42 0.60
N SER A 300 4.31 13.75 1.53
CA SER A 300 3.86 12.37 1.39
C SER A 300 2.92 12.15 0.20
N THR A 301 2.21 13.19 -0.25
CA THR A 301 1.30 13.10 -1.42
C THR A 301 2.02 12.79 -2.73
N LEU A 302 3.34 13.05 -2.81
CA LEU A 302 4.15 12.68 -3.96
C LEU A 302 4.25 11.16 -4.14
N PHE A 303 4.08 10.38 -3.07
CA PHE A 303 4.03 8.92 -3.16
C PHE A 303 2.70 8.39 -3.73
N ASN A 304 1.70 9.26 -3.92
CA ASN A 304 0.40 8.91 -4.48
C ASN A 304 0.32 9.20 -5.99
N GLN A 305 1.39 8.88 -6.73
CA GLN A 305 1.48 9.07 -8.17
C GLN A 305 2.03 7.81 -8.83
N PRO A 306 1.65 7.50 -10.08
CA PRO A 306 2.21 6.36 -10.78
C PRO A 306 3.69 6.60 -11.05
N PHE A 307 4.53 5.65 -10.65
CA PHE A 307 5.98 5.71 -10.84
C PHE A 307 6.45 4.57 -11.74
N ASN A 308 7.11 4.93 -12.85
CA ASN A 308 7.71 4.02 -13.81
C ASN A 308 9.22 4.24 -13.84
N PHE A 309 9.99 3.20 -13.56
CA PHE A 309 11.45 3.30 -13.52
C PHE A 309 12.11 2.15 -14.28
N LYS A 310 13.14 2.46 -15.05
CA LYS A 310 13.82 1.49 -15.91
C LYS A 310 15.32 1.73 -15.89
N ASN A 311 16.08 0.76 -15.39
CA ASN A 311 17.54 0.73 -15.49
C ASN A 311 18.02 -0.65 -15.98
N GLU A 312 19.33 -0.91 -15.94
CA GLU A 312 19.91 -2.18 -16.41
C GLU A 312 19.48 -3.40 -15.58
N GLN A 313 19.04 -3.21 -14.33
CA GLN A 313 18.69 -4.30 -13.41
C GLN A 313 17.19 -4.44 -13.18
N PHE A 314 16.45 -3.34 -13.21
CA PHE A 314 15.07 -3.23 -12.75
C PHE A 314 14.18 -2.62 -13.83
N LEU A 315 12.95 -3.12 -13.86
CA LEU A 315 11.81 -2.52 -14.55
C LEU A 315 10.67 -2.42 -13.52
N ILE A 316 10.26 -1.21 -13.20
CA ILE A 316 9.33 -0.95 -12.10
C ILE A 316 8.12 -0.22 -12.63
N HIS A 317 6.93 -0.72 -12.28
CA HIS A 317 5.66 -0.10 -12.61
C HIS A 317 4.78 -0.04 -11.38
N THR A 318 4.44 1.16 -10.93
CA THR A 318 3.55 1.35 -9.80
C THR A 318 2.34 2.17 -10.22
N ASN A 319 1.17 1.71 -9.77
CA ASN A 319 -0.08 2.44 -9.93
C ASN A 319 -0.40 3.23 -8.66
N ILE A 320 -1.36 4.14 -8.77
CA ILE A 320 -1.94 4.84 -7.61
C ILE A 320 -2.54 3.80 -6.66
N THR A 321 -2.14 3.86 -5.39
CA THR A 321 -2.54 2.91 -4.35
C THR A 321 -2.94 3.64 -3.09
N SER A 322 -3.84 3.04 -2.31
CA SER A 322 -4.18 3.49 -0.97
C SER A 322 -3.00 3.30 -0.01
N GLU A 323 -3.04 3.98 1.14
CA GLU A 323 -2.05 3.78 2.20
C GLU A 323 -2.17 2.39 2.85
N LEU A 324 -1.06 1.93 3.42
CA LEU A 324 -0.97 0.74 4.26
C LEU A 324 -0.87 1.15 5.72
N LEU A 325 -1.50 0.36 6.60
CA LEU A 325 -1.32 0.50 8.04
C LEU A 325 0.00 -0.14 8.47
N GLY A 326 0.76 0.52 9.33
CA GLY A 326 1.89 -0.07 10.03
C GLY A 326 3.25 0.55 9.72
N ASN A 327 4.31 -0.24 9.87
CA ASN A 327 5.68 0.21 9.70
C ASN A 327 6.19 -0.06 8.26
N PRO A 328 6.68 0.94 7.51
CA PRO A 328 7.26 0.73 6.18
C PRO A 328 8.46 -0.24 6.19
N ASN A 329 9.22 -0.30 7.29
CA ASN A 329 10.41 -1.14 7.42
C ASN A 329 10.10 -2.64 7.33
N HIS A 330 8.90 -3.07 7.72
CA HIS A 330 8.45 -4.45 7.52
C HIS A 330 8.34 -4.79 6.02
N ILE A 331 7.80 -3.86 5.22
CA ILE A 331 7.67 -4.01 3.77
C ILE A 331 9.04 -3.89 3.10
N VAL A 332 9.93 -3.05 3.61
CA VAL A 332 11.32 -2.98 3.15
C VAL A 332 12.00 -4.34 3.31
N LEU A 333 11.93 -4.95 4.48
CA LEU A 333 12.53 -6.26 4.74
C LEU A 333 11.91 -7.35 3.84
N LEU A 334 10.60 -7.31 3.63
CA LEU A 334 9.89 -8.20 2.70
C LEU A 334 10.46 -8.07 1.26
N LEU A 335 10.48 -6.85 0.72
CA LEU A 335 10.93 -6.58 -0.64
C LEU A 335 12.43 -6.85 -0.81
N GLU A 336 13.25 -6.51 0.18
CA GLU A 336 14.69 -6.79 0.21
C GLU A 336 14.95 -8.30 0.03
N ASN A 337 14.22 -9.15 0.77
CA ASN A 337 14.35 -10.60 0.66
C ASN A 337 13.92 -11.14 -0.71
N LEU A 338 12.84 -10.59 -1.29
CA LEU A 338 12.36 -10.98 -2.62
C LEU A 338 13.34 -10.54 -3.72
N ILE A 339 13.82 -9.30 -3.67
CA ILE A 339 14.76 -8.72 -4.64
C ILE A 339 16.11 -9.44 -4.59
N LYS A 340 16.67 -9.71 -3.41
CA LYS A 340 17.91 -10.50 -3.27
C LYS A 340 17.78 -11.90 -3.86
N ASN A 341 16.60 -12.52 -3.72
CA ASN A 341 16.33 -13.80 -4.34
C ASN A 341 16.26 -13.71 -5.86
N ALA A 342 15.55 -12.71 -6.39
CA ALA A 342 15.47 -12.42 -7.81
C ALA A 342 16.87 -12.17 -8.43
N GLN A 343 17.69 -11.33 -7.81
CA GLN A 343 19.07 -11.02 -8.27
C GLN A 343 19.98 -12.26 -8.32
N PHE A 344 19.84 -13.17 -7.35
CA PHE A 344 20.65 -14.38 -7.34
C PHE A 344 20.33 -15.32 -8.50
N PHE A 345 19.05 -15.47 -8.84
CA PHE A 345 18.62 -16.39 -9.90
C PHE A 345 18.71 -15.75 -11.30
N SER A 346 18.49 -14.44 -11.43
CA SER A 346 18.66 -13.73 -12.71
C SER A 346 20.11 -13.81 -13.23
N ASN A 347 21.09 -13.79 -12.32
CA ASN A 347 22.51 -13.92 -12.67
C ASN A 347 22.94 -15.33 -13.10
N LYS A 348 22.11 -16.36 -12.89
CA LYS A 348 22.44 -17.77 -13.20
C LYS A 348 21.97 -18.23 -14.57
N ILE A 349 21.39 -17.34 -15.36
CA ILE A 349 20.84 -17.67 -16.67
C ILE A 349 21.98 -17.83 -17.68
N ARG A 350 21.95 -18.93 -18.45
CA ARG A 350 22.98 -19.26 -19.47
C ARG A 350 23.01 -18.26 -20.63
N HIS A 351 21.83 -17.77 -21.04
CA HIS A 351 21.67 -16.90 -22.20
C HIS A 351 21.11 -15.56 -21.77
N LYS A 352 21.99 -14.56 -21.62
CA LYS A 352 21.58 -13.21 -21.26
C LYS A 352 20.84 -12.53 -22.40
N GLN A 353 19.80 -11.76 -22.07
CA GLN A 353 19.03 -10.91 -22.98
C GLN A 353 18.64 -9.60 -22.26
N LYS A 354 18.22 -8.59 -23.01
CA LYS A 354 17.90 -7.27 -22.45
C LYS A 354 16.69 -7.26 -21.51
N SER A 355 15.85 -8.28 -21.60
CA SER A 355 14.68 -8.48 -20.75
C SER A 355 14.96 -9.22 -19.44
N ASP A 356 16.23 -9.50 -19.11
CA ASP A 356 16.61 -10.19 -17.85
C ASP A 356 16.47 -9.31 -16.59
N ARG A 357 15.82 -8.16 -16.73
CA ARG A 357 15.56 -7.21 -15.65
C ARG A 357 14.56 -7.82 -14.68
N ILE A 358 14.74 -7.50 -13.41
CA ILE A 358 13.79 -7.83 -12.35
C ILE A 358 12.61 -6.88 -12.51
N VAL A 359 11.40 -7.44 -12.65
CA VAL A 359 10.18 -6.66 -12.83
C VAL A 359 9.47 -6.54 -11.49
N ILE A 360 9.19 -5.32 -11.05
CA ILE A 360 8.47 -5.04 -9.80
C ILE A 360 7.20 -4.26 -10.14
N ASN A 361 6.03 -4.81 -9.82
CA ASN A 361 4.78 -4.09 -9.93
C ASN A 361 4.10 -3.90 -8.58
N ILE A 362 3.48 -2.74 -8.39
CA ILE A 362 2.58 -2.46 -7.28
C ILE A 362 1.22 -2.02 -7.84
N ASN A 363 0.16 -2.74 -7.46
CA ASN A 363 -1.21 -2.47 -7.89
C ASN A 363 -2.24 -2.72 -6.79
N THR A 364 -3.41 -2.09 -6.91
CA THR A 364 -4.56 -2.40 -6.06
C THR A 364 -5.32 -3.60 -6.65
N THR A 365 -5.63 -4.55 -5.79
CA THR A 365 -6.38 -5.78 -6.11
C THR A 365 -7.48 -6.00 -5.08
N LYS A 366 -8.42 -6.88 -5.38
CA LYS A 366 -9.50 -7.26 -4.47
C LYS A 366 -9.30 -8.70 -4.05
N ILE A 367 -9.21 -8.95 -2.75
CA ILE A 367 -9.07 -10.30 -2.19
C ILE A 367 -10.42 -10.75 -1.64
N LYS A 368 -10.78 -11.99 -1.95
CA LYS A 368 -11.88 -12.68 -1.26
C LYS A 368 -11.38 -13.20 0.07
N VAL A 369 -11.93 -12.69 1.17
CA VAL A 369 -11.63 -13.20 2.51
C VAL A 369 -12.70 -14.23 2.86
N GLU A 370 -12.30 -15.50 2.93
CA GLU A 370 -13.14 -16.56 3.51
C GLU A 370 -13.28 -16.29 5.01
N LYS A 371 -14.49 -15.93 5.45
CA LYS A 371 -14.83 -15.86 6.87
C LYS A 371 -15.25 -17.26 7.32
N ASN A 372 -14.64 -17.75 8.40
CA ASN A 372 -14.90 -19.08 8.98
C ASN A 372 -16.24 -19.19 9.73
N SER A 373 -17.28 -18.46 9.34
CA SER A 373 -18.61 -18.53 9.96
C SER A 373 -19.63 -18.95 8.91
N GLU A 374 -20.35 -20.05 9.19
CA GLU A 374 -21.28 -20.75 8.29
C GLU A 374 -22.41 -19.89 7.68
N ASP A 375 -22.55 -18.62 8.07
CA ASP A 375 -23.68 -17.76 7.67
C ASP A 375 -23.32 -16.35 7.13
N GLU A 376 -22.04 -16.01 6.83
CA GLU A 376 -21.72 -14.68 6.27
C GLU A 376 -21.21 -14.72 4.82
N SER A 377 -21.84 -13.87 3.99
CA SER A 377 -21.49 -13.63 2.59
C SER A 377 -20.01 -13.26 2.40
N GLU A 378 -19.40 -13.73 1.30
CA GLU A 378 -18.02 -13.40 0.90
C GLU A 378 -17.75 -11.89 1.01
N SER A 379 -16.89 -11.46 1.95
CA SER A 379 -16.46 -10.07 2.02
C SER A 379 -15.25 -9.86 1.12
N ILE A 380 -15.38 -8.94 0.16
CA ILE A 380 -14.30 -8.52 -0.72
C ILE A 380 -13.57 -7.35 -0.04
N GLU A 381 -12.30 -7.57 0.33
CA GLU A 381 -11.45 -6.52 0.91
C GLU A 381 -10.48 -5.99 -0.17
N ASN A 382 -10.22 -4.67 -0.16
CA ASN A 382 -9.20 -4.07 -1.00
C ASN A 382 -7.81 -4.45 -0.45
N ALA A 383 -6.89 -4.78 -1.34
CA ALA A 383 -5.54 -5.14 -1.00
C ALA A 383 -4.53 -4.59 -2.00
N ILE A 384 -3.32 -4.38 -1.52
CA ILE A 384 -2.19 -3.92 -2.31
C ILE A 384 -1.37 -5.14 -2.67
N SER A 385 -1.20 -5.36 -3.96
CA SER A 385 -0.45 -6.46 -4.53
C SER A 385 0.93 -5.96 -4.96
N PHE A 386 1.96 -6.58 -4.38
CA PHE A 386 3.36 -6.44 -4.76
C PHE A 386 3.75 -7.68 -5.55
N SER A 387 4.12 -7.52 -6.81
CA SER A 387 4.64 -8.62 -7.63
C SER A 387 6.11 -8.41 -7.94
N VAL A 388 6.96 -9.37 -7.62
CA VAL A 388 8.38 -9.38 -7.98
C VAL A 388 8.64 -10.56 -8.90
N TYR A 389 8.98 -10.27 -10.15
CA TYR A 389 9.30 -11.26 -11.16
C TYR A 389 10.78 -11.23 -11.52
N ASN A 390 11.37 -12.41 -11.68
CA ASN A 390 12.66 -12.57 -12.30
C ASN A 390 12.62 -13.69 -13.33
N ARG A 391 13.32 -13.47 -14.44
CA ARG A 391 13.61 -14.57 -15.37
C ARG A 391 14.52 -15.60 -14.69
N GLY A 392 14.34 -16.86 -15.02
CA GLY A 392 15.15 -17.94 -14.47
C GLY A 392 14.55 -19.32 -14.71
N ASN A 393 15.11 -20.30 -14.03
CA ASN A 393 14.53 -21.63 -14.01
C ASN A 393 13.32 -21.64 -13.08
N ASN A 394 12.28 -22.36 -13.49
CA ASN A 394 11.10 -22.57 -12.68
C ASN A 394 11.43 -23.39 -11.43
N ILE A 395 10.63 -23.18 -10.39
CA ILE A 395 10.66 -23.99 -9.18
C ILE A 395 9.86 -25.26 -9.45
N ALA A 396 10.28 -26.42 -8.96
CA ALA A 396 9.48 -27.64 -9.09
C ALA A 396 8.12 -27.46 -8.37
N ASP A 397 7.02 -27.93 -8.94
CA ASP A 397 5.69 -27.68 -8.40
C ASP A 397 5.54 -28.23 -6.96
N GLU A 398 6.23 -29.32 -6.62
CA GLU A 398 6.31 -29.91 -5.28
C GLU A 398 7.08 -29.05 -4.26
N GLU A 399 7.96 -28.17 -4.73
CA GLU A 399 8.81 -27.31 -3.90
C GLU A 399 8.17 -25.94 -3.65
N LEU A 400 7.18 -25.51 -4.44
CA LEU A 400 6.57 -24.17 -4.36
C LEU A 400 6.05 -23.83 -2.95
N ASP A 401 5.48 -24.77 -2.24
CA ASP A 401 5.03 -24.56 -0.85
C ASP A 401 6.17 -24.71 0.16
N GLN A 402 7.21 -25.47 -0.19
CA GLN A 402 8.33 -25.77 0.68
C GLN A 402 9.33 -24.61 0.76
N ILE A 403 9.44 -23.77 -0.26
CA ILE A 403 10.38 -22.65 -0.30
C ILE A 403 10.21 -21.65 0.85
N PHE A 404 9.02 -21.62 1.46
CA PHE A 404 8.71 -20.77 2.61
C PHE A 404 8.92 -21.44 3.96
N LYS A 405 9.38 -22.71 4.00
CA LYS A 405 9.69 -23.40 5.26
C LYS A 405 11.02 -22.89 5.83
N LEU A 406 11.07 -22.84 7.16
CA LEU A 406 12.26 -22.42 7.90
C LEU A 406 13.46 -23.29 7.51
N GLY A 407 14.57 -22.66 7.10
CA GLY A 407 15.82 -23.34 6.76
C GLY A 407 15.83 -23.99 5.37
N TYR A 408 14.77 -23.86 4.58
CA TYR A 408 14.75 -24.37 3.21
C TYR A 408 15.69 -23.54 2.33
N THR A 409 16.65 -24.20 1.68
CA THR A 409 17.58 -23.54 0.76
C THR A 409 18.12 -24.52 -0.26
N THR A 410 18.12 -24.12 -1.53
CA THR A 410 18.80 -24.80 -2.63
C THR A 410 20.26 -24.34 -2.75
N ARG A 411 20.72 -23.40 -1.92
CA ARG A 411 22.04 -22.75 -1.99
C ARG A 411 23.08 -23.41 -1.05
N ARG A 412 23.11 -24.74 -0.95
CA ARG A 412 23.95 -25.49 0.02
C ARG A 412 25.46 -25.56 -0.32
N LYS A 413 25.96 -24.83 -1.31
CA LYS A 413 27.42 -24.77 -1.59
C LYS A 413 28.11 -23.83 -0.59
N LYS A 414 29.27 -24.25 -0.08
CA LYS A 414 30.06 -23.64 1.02
C LYS A 414 30.27 -22.11 0.95
N ASP A 415 30.13 -21.49 -0.23
CA ASP A 415 30.45 -20.06 -0.44
C ASP A 415 29.24 -19.11 -0.43
N VAL A 416 28.01 -19.60 -0.25
CA VAL A 416 26.81 -18.73 -0.27
C VAL A 416 26.14 -18.71 1.10
N HIS A 417 26.13 -17.54 1.74
CA HIS A 417 25.52 -17.24 3.05
C HIS A 417 23.97 -17.31 3.06
N GLY A 418 23.37 -18.28 2.37
CA GLY A 418 21.91 -18.47 2.32
C GLY A 418 21.44 -19.51 3.33
N ARG A 419 21.16 -19.12 4.58
CA ARG A 419 20.63 -20.01 5.64
C ARG A 419 19.17 -20.45 5.45
N GLY A 420 18.50 -20.05 4.36
CA GLY A 420 17.10 -20.41 4.10
C GLY A 420 16.08 -19.71 4.99
N LEU A 421 16.40 -18.49 5.46
CA LEU A 421 15.55 -17.72 6.38
C LEU A 421 14.74 -16.63 5.68
N GLY A 422 15.23 -16.08 4.55
CA GLY A 422 14.63 -14.89 3.93
C GLY A 422 13.18 -15.04 3.47
N LEU A 423 12.86 -16.12 2.72
CA LEU A 423 11.48 -16.37 2.28
C LEU A 423 10.55 -16.75 3.45
N TYR A 424 11.09 -17.38 4.49
CA TYR A 424 10.34 -17.64 5.72
C TYR A 424 9.93 -16.32 6.39
N PHE A 425 10.88 -15.38 6.56
CA PHE A 425 10.56 -14.05 7.10
C PHE A 425 9.56 -13.29 6.24
N ALA A 426 9.71 -13.31 4.91
CA ALA A 426 8.72 -12.73 4.00
C ALA A 426 7.31 -13.27 4.26
N LYS A 427 7.16 -14.59 4.44
CA LYS A 427 5.88 -15.22 4.75
C LYS A 427 5.34 -14.82 6.13
N GLU A 428 6.18 -14.76 7.15
CA GLU A 428 5.74 -14.36 8.50
C GLU A 428 5.34 -12.88 8.57
N ILE A 429 6.05 -11.99 7.87
CA ILE A 429 5.65 -10.59 7.72
C ILE A 429 4.27 -10.51 7.09
N VAL A 430 4.09 -11.14 5.93
CA VAL A 430 2.81 -11.11 5.20
C VAL A 430 1.67 -11.68 6.03
N LYS A 431 1.89 -12.78 6.76
CA LYS A 431 0.90 -13.32 7.70
C LYS A 431 0.56 -12.36 8.84
N GLY A 432 1.56 -11.64 9.37
CA GLY A 432 1.34 -10.63 10.41
C GLY A 432 0.41 -9.52 9.93
N TYR A 433 0.52 -9.14 8.66
CA TYR A 433 -0.37 -8.21 7.97
C TYR A 433 -1.71 -8.84 7.51
N GLN A 434 -2.01 -10.10 7.86
CA GLN A 434 -3.18 -10.84 7.37
C GLN A 434 -3.24 -10.95 5.84
N GLY A 435 -2.08 -10.85 5.18
CA GLY A 435 -1.94 -10.95 3.73
C GLY A 435 -1.68 -12.37 3.23
N THR A 436 -1.44 -12.48 1.92
CA THR A 436 -1.10 -13.74 1.25
C THR A 436 0.15 -13.59 0.40
N ILE A 437 1.01 -14.60 0.38
CA ILE A 437 2.19 -14.67 -0.49
C ILE A 437 2.14 -15.96 -1.29
N LYS A 438 2.39 -15.88 -2.61
CA LYS A 438 2.41 -17.03 -3.52
C LYS A 438 3.60 -16.93 -4.48
N ALA A 439 4.20 -18.07 -4.79
CA ALA A 439 5.18 -18.18 -5.87
C ALA A 439 4.51 -18.83 -7.09
N ILE A 440 4.69 -18.24 -8.26
CA ILE A 440 4.06 -18.66 -9.52
C ILE A 440 5.15 -18.82 -10.57
N ASN A 441 5.17 -19.98 -11.21
CA ASN A 441 6.04 -20.25 -12.36
C ASN A 441 5.42 -19.64 -13.62
N ILE A 442 6.16 -18.73 -14.27
CA ILE A 442 5.81 -18.17 -15.58
C ILE A 442 6.45 -19.07 -16.65
N LYS A 443 5.62 -19.62 -17.54
CA LYS A 443 6.04 -20.50 -18.64
C LYS A 443 5.77 -19.79 -19.97
N ASN A 444 6.69 -19.91 -20.92
CA ASN A 444 6.43 -19.42 -22.28
C ASN A 444 5.33 -20.25 -22.91
N LYS A 445 4.35 -19.56 -23.51
CA LYS A 445 3.37 -20.17 -24.39
C LYS A 445 3.87 -20.10 -25.83
N THR A 446 3.30 -20.95 -26.69
CA THR A 446 3.48 -20.82 -28.13
C THR A 446 2.71 -19.60 -28.61
N THR A 447 3.41 -18.64 -29.22
CA THR A 447 2.82 -17.35 -29.64
C THR A 447 3.06 -17.13 -31.12
N THR A 448 2.01 -16.69 -31.83
CA THR A 448 2.08 -16.34 -33.25
C THR A 448 1.92 -14.82 -33.42
N TYR A 449 2.88 -14.22 -34.11
CA TYR A 449 2.93 -12.81 -34.45
C TYR A 449 2.63 -12.61 -35.93
N LYS A 450 1.87 -11.57 -36.24
CA LYS A 450 1.67 -11.03 -37.58
C LYS A 450 2.53 -9.78 -37.72
N LEU A 451 3.53 -9.84 -38.60
CA LEU A 451 4.43 -8.73 -38.92
C LEU A 451 3.98 -8.11 -40.24
N ILE A 452 3.73 -6.81 -40.26
CA ILE A 452 3.39 -6.04 -41.45
C ILE A 452 4.52 -5.03 -41.67
N LEU A 453 5.26 -5.20 -42.75
CA LEU A 453 6.40 -4.38 -43.11
C LEU A 453 6.03 -3.52 -44.33
N GLY A 454 5.88 -2.21 -44.15
CA GLY A 454 5.63 -1.27 -45.24
C GLY A 454 6.94 -0.68 -45.75
N LEU A 455 7.21 -0.79 -47.05
CA LEU A 455 8.36 -0.18 -47.72
C LEU A 455 8.08 1.28 -48.11
N ALA A 456 9.15 2.06 -48.31
CA ALA A 456 9.07 3.41 -48.84
C ALA A 456 8.50 3.49 -50.27
N SER A 457 8.50 2.38 -51.02
CA SER A 457 7.85 2.26 -52.32
C SER A 457 6.32 2.25 -52.26
N GLY A 458 5.74 2.06 -51.06
CA GLY A 458 4.29 1.90 -50.87
C GLY A 458 3.82 0.44 -50.85
N GLU A 459 4.71 -0.51 -51.12
CA GLU A 459 4.42 -1.95 -50.98
C GLU A 459 4.42 -2.37 -49.50
N SER A 460 3.58 -3.33 -49.14
CA SER A 460 3.54 -3.91 -47.79
C SER A 460 3.65 -5.43 -47.85
N PHE A 461 4.46 -6.00 -46.95
CA PHE A 461 4.68 -7.43 -46.81
C PHE A 461 4.14 -7.91 -45.47
N ILE A 462 3.37 -8.99 -45.49
CA ILE A 462 2.83 -9.62 -44.28
C ILE A 462 3.56 -10.94 -44.05
N TYR A 463 4.12 -11.11 -42.85
CA TYR A 463 4.77 -12.33 -42.41
C TYR A 463 4.09 -12.85 -41.13
N PHE A 464 3.85 -14.15 -41.07
CA PHE A 464 3.44 -14.80 -39.82
C PHE A 464 4.66 -15.48 -39.19
N VAL A 465 4.89 -15.21 -37.91
CA VAL A 465 6.01 -15.72 -37.14
C VAL A 465 5.48 -16.46 -35.93
N GLN A 466 5.71 -17.77 -35.88
CA GLN A 466 5.44 -18.57 -34.68
C GLN A 466 6.70 -18.69 -33.85
N SER A 467 6.57 -18.52 -32.53
CA SER A 467 7.66 -18.62 -31.57
C SER A 467 7.32 -19.65 -30.49
N GLN A 468 8.33 -20.46 -30.14
CA GLN A 468 8.21 -21.48 -29.09
C GLN A 468 9.56 -21.69 -28.41
N LYS A 469 9.54 -22.12 -27.16
CA LYS A 469 10.73 -22.56 -26.43
C LYS A 469 11.04 -24.03 -26.72
N ILE A 470 12.23 -24.31 -27.23
CA ILE A 470 12.75 -25.68 -27.45
C ILE A 470 14.14 -25.76 -26.83
N ASN A 471 14.42 -26.81 -26.05
CA ASN A 471 15.74 -27.05 -25.43
C ASN A 471 16.34 -25.82 -24.73
N GLU A 472 15.55 -25.15 -23.88
CA GLU A 472 15.93 -23.93 -23.13
C GLU A 472 16.18 -22.67 -23.98
N ARG A 473 15.93 -22.70 -25.30
CA ARG A 473 16.09 -21.54 -26.19
C ARG A 473 14.78 -21.16 -26.87
N MET A 474 14.58 -19.87 -27.05
CA MET A 474 13.50 -19.37 -27.90
C MET A 474 13.90 -19.53 -29.35
N VAL A 475 13.03 -20.18 -30.11
CA VAL A 475 13.16 -20.33 -31.56
C VAL A 475 11.93 -19.75 -32.21
N SER A 476 12.13 -19.18 -33.40
CA SER A 476 11.06 -18.61 -34.22
C SER A 476 11.16 -19.14 -35.64
N CYS A 477 10.02 -19.31 -36.30
CA CYS A 477 9.94 -19.70 -37.70
C CYS A 477 8.85 -18.91 -38.44
N PHE A 478 9.03 -18.76 -39.76
CA PHE A 478 7.98 -18.24 -40.63
C PHE A 478 6.91 -19.31 -40.88
N VAL A 479 5.68 -18.84 -41.01
CA VAL A 479 4.48 -19.66 -41.13
C VAL A 479 3.63 -19.13 -42.30
N ASP A 480 3.01 -20.04 -43.06
CA ASP A 480 2.28 -19.69 -44.28
C ASP A 480 0.85 -19.14 -44.01
N SER A 481 0.28 -19.32 -42.81
CA SER A 481 -1.08 -18.82 -42.48
C SER A 481 -1.33 -18.63 -40.97
N GLU A 482 -2.40 -17.89 -40.62
CA GLU A 482 -2.84 -17.62 -39.22
C GLU A 482 -3.29 -18.88 -38.46
N ASN A 483 -3.78 -19.93 -39.17
CA ASN A 483 -4.45 -21.09 -38.59
C ASN A 483 -3.63 -22.40 -38.61
N SER A 484 -2.33 -22.33 -38.84
CA SER A 484 -1.52 -23.56 -38.86
C SER A 484 -1.21 -24.03 -37.44
N ASN A 485 -1.82 -25.15 -37.04
CA ASN A 485 -1.53 -25.80 -35.77
C ASN A 485 -0.07 -26.32 -35.74
N ASP A 486 0.69 -25.90 -34.71
CA ASP A 486 1.95 -26.47 -34.23
C ASP A 486 2.94 -26.96 -35.33
N ILE A 487 3.24 -26.13 -36.33
CA ILE A 487 4.23 -26.46 -37.38
C ILE A 487 5.62 -26.69 -36.77
N ILE A 488 5.95 -26.02 -35.66
CA ILE A 488 7.24 -26.14 -34.98
C ILE A 488 7.55 -27.58 -34.53
N LYS A 489 6.53 -28.39 -34.16
CA LYS A 489 6.74 -29.80 -33.77
C LYS A 489 7.08 -30.71 -34.95
N ASN A 490 6.74 -30.30 -36.17
CA ASN A 490 6.85 -31.12 -37.38
C ASN A 490 7.89 -30.59 -38.40
N MET A 491 8.55 -29.46 -38.12
CA MET A 491 9.57 -28.90 -39.00
C MET A 491 10.99 -29.36 -38.63
N GLU A 492 11.79 -29.66 -39.66
CA GLU A 492 13.21 -29.96 -39.52
C GLU A 492 13.95 -28.86 -38.75
N GLU A 493 14.84 -29.24 -37.82
CA GLU A 493 15.63 -28.32 -36.97
C GLU A 493 16.35 -27.20 -37.74
N LYS A 494 16.64 -27.40 -39.04
CA LYS A 494 17.30 -26.43 -39.92
C LYS A 494 16.49 -25.16 -40.21
N LYS A 495 15.16 -25.17 -40.07
CA LYS A 495 14.32 -23.98 -40.31
C LYS A 495 14.05 -23.16 -39.04
N LEU A 496 14.37 -23.70 -37.87
CA LEU A 496 14.24 -23.01 -36.59
C LEU A 496 15.43 -22.07 -36.40
N LYS A 497 15.17 -20.78 -36.23
CA LYS A 497 16.20 -19.77 -35.99
C LYS A 497 15.95 -19.05 -34.67
N ASN A 498 17.04 -18.71 -33.98
CA ASN A 498 16.98 -17.85 -32.79
C ASN A 498 16.63 -16.40 -33.15
N GLU A 499 16.98 -15.99 -34.37
CA GLU A 499 16.76 -14.66 -34.92
C GLU A 499 16.30 -14.80 -36.37
N LEU A 500 15.15 -14.21 -36.70
CA LEU A 500 14.62 -14.18 -38.06
C LEU A 500 15.10 -12.90 -38.74
N LYS A 501 15.86 -13.05 -39.82
CA LYS A 501 16.39 -11.94 -40.60
C LYS A 501 15.66 -11.83 -41.92
N ILE A 502 15.15 -10.63 -42.21
CA ILE A 502 14.48 -10.27 -43.46
C ILE A 502 15.31 -9.15 -44.10
N GLU A 503 15.76 -9.36 -45.33
CA GLU A 503 16.55 -8.38 -46.08
C GLU A 503 15.65 -7.72 -47.13
N HIS A 504 15.64 -6.39 -47.15
CA HIS A 504 14.97 -5.60 -48.17
C HIS A 504 15.95 -4.64 -48.84
N ASP A 505 15.86 -4.53 -50.17
CA ASP A 505 16.68 -3.61 -50.97
C ASP A 505 16.14 -2.17 -50.92
N ILE A 506 14.88 -1.99 -50.51
CA ILE A 506 14.17 -0.71 -50.36
C ILE A 506 14.03 -0.42 -48.85
N PRO A 507 14.17 0.85 -48.42
CA PRO A 507 14.02 1.19 -47.01
C PRO A 507 12.58 0.97 -46.52
N LEU A 508 12.45 0.43 -45.31
CA LEU A 508 11.21 0.32 -44.56
C LEU A 508 10.72 1.71 -44.14
N LYS A 509 9.40 1.92 -44.21
CA LYS A 509 8.67 3.12 -43.80
C LYS A 509 7.73 2.85 -42.63
N THR A 510 7.12 1.66 -42.57
CA THR A 510 6.32 1.26 -41.40
C THR A 510 6.64 -0.17 -40.97
N ILE A 511 6.63 -0.42 -39.66
CA ILE A 511 6.69 -1.76 -39.07
C ILE A 511 5.51 -1.90 -38.13
N GLN A 512 4.65 -2.89 -38.35
CA GLN A 512 3.57 -3.22 -37.44
C GLN A 512 3.68 -4.66 -36.98
N ILE A 513 3.53 -4.89 -35.68
CA ILE A 513 3.59 -6.22 -35.06
C ILE A 513 2.30 -6.41 -34.29
N MET A 514 1.62 -7.52 -34.56
CA MET A 514 0.42 -7.90 -33.84
C MET A 514 0.62 -9.30 -33.28
N ASN A 515 0.48 -9.44 -31.96
CA ASN A 515 0.34 -10.76 -31.37
C ASN A 515 -1.12 -11.22 -31.61
N ILE A 516 -1.30 -12.32 -32.34
CA ILE A 516 -2.64 -12.80 -32.74
C ILE A 516 -3.48 -13.21 -31.52
N THR A 517 -2.83 -13.69 -30.46
CA THR A 517 -3.53 -14.13 -29.24
C THR A 517 -3.96 -12.99 -28.32
N SER A 518 -3.25 -11.86 -28.35
CA SER A 518 -3.57 -10.70 -27.49
C SER A 518 -4.19 -9.52 -28.24
N GLU A 519 -4.30 -9.61 -29.58
CA GLU A 519 -4.82 -8.59 -30.50
C GLU A 519 -4.18 -7.19 -30.37
N LYS A 520 -3.09 -7.07 -29.62
CA LYS A 520 -2.36 -5.82 -29.45
C LYS A 520 -1.47 -5.55 -30.66
N MET A 521 -1.60 -4.36 -31.21
CA MET A 521 -0.85 -3.90 -32.38
C MET A 521 0.16 -2.84 -31.96
N PHE A 522 1.42 -3.10 -32.25
CA PHE A 522 2.51 -2.16 -32.11
C PHE A 522 2.89 -1.62 -33.49
N SER A 523 2.94 -0.31 -33.67
CA SER A 523 3.29 0.34 -34.95
C SER A 523 4.44 1.32 -34.78
N ILE A 524 5.36 1.32 -35.74
CA ILE A 524 6.44 2.31 -35.88
C ILE A 524 6.31 2.92 -37.27
N ASP A 525 6.18 4.25 -37.35
CA ASP A 525 5.95 4.98 -38.60
C ASP A 525 7.09 5.94 -38.98
N GLU A 526 8.08 6.16 -38.10
CA GLU A 526 9.23 7.04 -38.35
C GLU A 526 10.57 6.32 -38.09
N PHE A 527 11.42 6.29 -39.12
CA PHE A 527 12.77 5.73 -39.05
C PHE A 527 13.81 6.81 -39.29
N ASP A 528 14.78 6.94 -38.38
CA ASP A 528 15.91 7.84 -38.59
C ASP A 528 16.92 7.23 -39.59
N SER A 529 16.66 7.43 -40.88
CA SER A 529 17.40 6.80 -42.00
C SER A 529 18.82 7.33 -42.19
N LYS A 530 19.25 8.33 -41.41
CA LYS A 530 20.58 8.96 -41.52
C LYS A 530 21.62 8.34 -40.59
N ASN A 531 21.19 7.61 -39.57
CA ASN A 531 22.10 7.01 -38.60
C ASN A 531 22.50 5.59 -39.02
N LYS A 532 23.81 5.34 -39.14
CA LYS A 532 24.38 3.99 -39.37
C LYS A 532 24.21 3.06 -38.15
N SER A 533 23.60 3.53 -37.07
CA SER A 533 23.39 2.76 -35.85
C SER A 533 22.22 1.77 -35.99
N ILE A 534 22.35 0.62 -35.33
CA ILE A 534 21.28 -0.37 -35.22
C ILE A 534 20.20 0.23 -34.34
N GLN A 535 18.98 0.39 -34.86
CA GLN A 535 17.82 0.78 -34.07
C GLN A 535 17.18 -0.48 -33.49
N ILE A 536 16.88 -0.47 -32.20
CA ILE A 536 16.36 -1.64 -31.49
C ILE A 536 15.12 -1.24 -30.71
N TRP A 537 14.04 -1.99 -30.88
CA TRP A 537 12.82 -1.85 -30.10
C TRP A 537 12.51 -3.16 -29.39
N VAL A 538 11.99 -3.02 -28.18
CA VAL A 538 11.59 -4.13 -27.31
C VAL A 538 10.14 -3.89 -26.93
N ASP A 539 9.36 -4.96 -26.89
CA ASP A 539 7.97 -4.91 -26.48
C ASP A 539 7.84 -4.29 -25.07
N ASN A 540 7.08 -3.20 -24.94
CA ASN A 540 6.77 -2.58 -23.65
C ASN A 540 5.24 -2.59 -23.38
N GLN A 541 4.44 -3.29 -24.19
CA GLN A 541 2.97 -3.19 -24.17
C GLN A 541 2.26 -4.53 -23.90
N SER A 542 2.94 -5.66 -24.05
CA SER A 542 2.44 -6.96 -23.61
C SER A 542 2.21 -6.92 -22.10
N VAL A 543 0.96 -7.19 -21.72
CA VAL A 543 0.57 -7.39 -20.32
C VAL A 543 0.18 -8.85 -20.24
N GLU A 544 1.12 -9.71 -19.84
CA GLU A 544 0.83 -11.12 -19.60
C GLU A 544 0.86 -11.37 -18.10
N ASN A 545 -0.16 -12.05 -17.58
CA ASN A 545 -0.30 -12.33 -16.16
C ASN A 545 -0.19 -11.06 -15.29
N SER A 546 -0.83 -9.95 -15.66
CA SER A 546 -0.75 -8.66 -14.95
C SER A 546 0.65 -8.03 -14.78
N LEU A 547 1.64 -8.48 -15.56
CA LEU A 547 2.99 -7.90 -15.64
C LEU A 547 3.28 -7.41 -17.06
N GLN A 548 4.05 -6.32 -17.17
CA GLN A 548 4.62 -5.88 -18.45
C GLN A 548 5.92 -6.66 -18.71
N LEU A 549 5.81 -7.77 -19.45
CA LEU A 549 6.95 -8.63 -19.76
C LEU A 549 7.26 -8.54 -21.26
N PRO A 550 8.45 -8.08 -21.67
CA PRO A 550 8.79 -7.97 -23.09
C PRO A 550 8.84 -9.34 -23.78
N GLU A 551 7.95 -9.59 -24.74
CA GLU A 551 7.85 -10.87 -25.45
C GLU A 551 8.75 -10.94 -26.71
N TRP A 552 9.15 -9.80 -27.28
CA TRP A 552 9.97 -9.73 -28.49
C TRP A 552 10.93 -8.54 -28.52
N GLU A 553 12.01 -8.69 -29.29
CA GLU A 553 12.98 -7.65 -29.65
C GLU A 553 13.07 -7.60 -31.18
N ILE A 554 13.00 -6.40 -31.74
CA ILE A 554 13.24 -6.14 -33.17
C ILE A 554 14.41 -5.19 -33.32
N SER A 555 15.23 -5.45 -34.33
CA SER A 555 16.33 -4.55 -34.69
C SER A 555 16.34 -4.27 -36.18
N LEU A 556 16.52 -3.00 -36.54
CA LEU A 556 16.72 -2.55 -37.90
C LEU A 556 18.17 -2.08 -38.07
N SER A 557 18.85 -2.62 -39.09
CA SER A 557 20.20 -2.21 -39.44
C SER A 557 20.34 -1.99 -40.95
N ALA A 558 21.16 -1.03 -41.34
CA ALA A 558 21.48 -0.78 -42.75
C ALA A 558 22.88 -1.34 -43.07
N PHE A 559 22.97 -2.34 -43.94
CA PHE A 559 24.23 -2.95 -44.36
C PHE A 559 24.36 -2.98 -45.88
N LYS A 560 25.42 -2.35 -46.42
CA LYS A 560 25.79 -2.35 -47.85
C LYS A 560 24.60 -2.17 -48.82
N LYS A 561 23.82 -1.09 -48.63
CA LYS A 561 22.62 -0.70 -49.41
C LYS A 561 21.35 -1.53 -49.19
N LYS A 562 21.38 -2.55 -48.32
CA LYS A 562 20.18 -3.29 -47.89
C LYS A 562 19.79 -2.93 -46.47
N GLN A 563 18.50 -2.96 -46.18
CA GLN A 563 18.01 -2.94 -44.80
C GLN A 563 17.75 -4.36 -44.31
N ILE A 564 18.26 -4.67 -43.13
CA ILE A 564 18.10 -5.95 -42.46
C ILE A 564 17.20 -5.73 -41.26
N PHE A 565 15.99 -6.25 -41.33
CA PHE A 565 15.07 -6.37 -40.21
C PHE A 565 15.34 -7.70 -39.50
N THR A 566 15.54 -7.65 -38.18
CA THR A 566 15.72 -8.85 -37.36
C THR A 566 14.62 -8.91 -36.32
N PHE A 567 13.91 -10.04 -36.25
CA PHE A 567 12.94 -10.35 -35.20
C PHE A 567 13.51 -11.44 -34.29
N LYS A 568 13.40 -11.22 -32.99
CA LYS A 568 13.84 -12.15 -31.95
C LYS A 568 12.75 -12.28 -30.88
N ALA A 569 12.23 -13.49 -30.72
CA ALA A 569 11.36 -13.80 -29.59
C ALA A 569 12.19 -13.86 -28.30
N LEU A 570 11.68 -13.27 -27.23
CA LEU A 570 12.33 -13.22 -25.92
C LEU A 570 11.80 -14.32 -25.01
N ASP A 571 12.67 -14.82 -24.13
CA ASP A 571 12.30 -15.85 -23.16
C ASP A 571 11.78 -15.20 -21.87
N ILE A 572 10.49 -15.37 -21.56
CA ILE A 572 9.86 -14.85 -20.32
C ILE A 572 9.71 -15.94 -19.24
N THR A 573 10.37 -17.09 -19.39
CA THR A 573 10.30 -18.15 -18.39
C THR A 573 10.98 -17.69 -17.11
N GLY A 574 10.28 -17.80 -15.98
CA GLY A 574 10.79 -17.31 -14.72
C GLY A 574 9.85 -17.56 -13.56
N VAL A 575 10.16 -16.92 -12.44
CA VAL A 575 9.41 -17.05 -11.20
C VAL A 575 8.88 -15.68 -10.81
N ARG A 576 7.62 -15.64 -10.38
CA ARG A 576 6.98 -14.47 -9.82
C ARG A 576 6.56 -14.74 -8.39
N PHE A 577 6.85 -13.81 -7.49
CA PHE A 577 6.27 -13.76 -6.16
C PHE A 577 5.18 -12.71 -6.13
N ASP A 578 3.96 -13.11 -5.80
CA ASP A 578 2.81 -12.22 -5.58
C ASP A 578 2.54 -12.12 -4.09
N VAL A 579 2.56 -10.91 -3.56
CA VAL A 579 2.26 -10.60 -2.16
C VAL A 579 1.08 -9.65 -2.11
N ASN A 580 -0.02 -10.07 -1.47
CA ASN A 580 -1.19 -9.22 -1.29
C ASN A 580 -1.36 -8.86 0.18
N ILE A 581 -1.40 -7.56 0.49
CA ILE A 581 -1.57 -7.02 1.84
C ILE A 581 -2.85 -6.19 1.90
N PRO A 582 -3.76 -6.41 2.86
CA PRO A 582 -4.97 -5.61 3.03
C PRO A 582 -4.63 -4.11 3.11
N SER A 583 -5.37 -3.27 2.37
CA SER A 583 -5.21 -1.82 2.47
C SER A 583 -5.93 -1.25 3.69
N VAL A 584 -5.59 -0.01 4.06
CA VAL A 584 -6.44 0.76 4.98
C VAL A 584 -7.84 0.85 4.38
N ILE A 585 -8.85 0.54 5.20
CA ILE A 585 -10.26 0.48 4.83
C ILE A 585 -10.73 1.90 4.50
N GLU A 586 -11.24 2.12 3.28
CA GLU A 586 -12.13 3.26 3.00
C GLU A 586 -13.56 2.95 3.45
#